data_AF-A0A3E3I763-F1
#
_entry.id   AF-A0A3E3I763-F1
#
_cell.length_a   1.000
_cell.length_b   1.000
_cell.length_c   1.000
_cell.angle_alpha   90.00
_cell.angle_beta   90.00
_cell.angle_gamma   90.00
#
_symmetry.space_group_name_H-M   'P 1'
#
loop_
_entity.id
_entity.type
_entity.pdbx_description
1 polymer ?
#
loop_
_entity_poly.entity_id
_entity_poly.type
_entity_poly.pdbx_seq_one_letter_code
_entity_poly.pdbx_strand_id
1 'polypeptide(L)'
;MRIKKIMASVLSVLLLGIGMSVPVSAAETTPAPNFGDVDILINDELGLIIETRAVAINGRPIENSAELETDYSQTTDNTRAIPEQETSRTFTHNIYDRNHTNIATVYSTVRGVYSQVDSWAQILDISAYATGSNAVVSQITFNTSKSGSDGYLYIYFGGASSGTMHYKIYTNGTISNL
;
A
#
# COMPACT_ATOMS: atom_id res chain seq x y z
N MET A 1 23.15 4.31 -12.25
CA MET A 1 21.84 3.79 -11.83
C MET A 1 20.73 4.56 -12.54
N ARG A 2 19.95 3.91 -13.42
CA ARG A 2 18.77 4.52 -14.08
C ARG A 2 17.52 3.83 -13.53
N ILE A 3 16.69 4.57 -12.79
CA ILE A 3 15.48 4.06 -12.14
C ILE A 3 14.29 4.38 -13.05
N LYS A 4 13.49 3.38 -13.45
CA LYS A 4 12.26 3.57 -14.21
C LYS A 4 11.07 3.10 -13.37
N LYS A 5 10.14 4.01 -13.08
CA LYS A 5 8.80 3.68 -12.52
C LYS A 5 7.85 3.43 -13.68
N ILE A 6 7.11 2.32 -13.66
CA ILE A 6 6.09 2.00 -14.67
C ILE A 6 4.79 1.69 -13.94
N MET A 7 3.76 2.50 -14.17
CA MET A 7 2.39 2.23 -13.72
C MET A 7 1.66 1.52 -14.88
N ALA A 8 1.23 0.28 -14.68
CA ALA A 8 0.55 -0.49 -15.70
C ALA A 8 -0.92 -0.73 -15.31
N SER A 9 -1.86 -0.14 -16.05
CA SER A 9 -3.29 -0.46 -16.00
C SER A 9 -3.61 -1.50 -17.07
N VAL A 10 -4.12 -2.67 -16.70
CA VAL A 10 -4.45 -3.75 -17.65
C VAL A 10 -5.88 -3.56 -18.16
N LEU A 11 -6.04 -3.29 -19.46
CA LEU A 11 -7.33 -3.17 -20.17
C LEU A 11 -7.52 -4.37 -21.11
N SER A 12 -8.45 -5.28 -20.81
CA SER A 12 -8.75 -6.46 -21.63
C SER A 12 -9.77 -6.16 -22.74
N VAL A 13 -9.42 -6.50 -23.98
CA VAL A 13 -10.23 -6.36 -25.20
C VAL A 13 -11.30 -7.46 -25.30
N LEU A 14 -12.55 -7.11 -25.63
CA LEU A 14 -13.62 -8.07 -25.91
C LEU A 14 -13.91 -8.17 -27.42
N LEU A 15 -13.94 -9.42 -27.90
CA LEU A 15 -14.21 -9.84 -29.28
C LEU A 15 -15.68 -9.60 -29.67
N LEU A 16 -15.91 -9.13 -30.90
CA LEU A 16 -17.23 -8.99 -31.53
C LEU A 16 -17.88 -10.34 -31.85
N GLY A 17 -19.11 -10.54 -31.38
CA GLY A 17 -20.00 -11.63 -31.77
C GLY A 17 -21.46 -11.18 -31.74
N ILE A 18 -22.15 -11.30 -32.87
CA ILE A 18 -23.51 -10.83 -33.15
C ILE A 18 -24.51 -11.91 -32.74
N GLY A 19 -25.63 -11.57 -32.09
CA GLY A 19 -26.81 -12.45 -32.07
C GLY A 19 -27.77 -12.32 -30.88
N MET A 20 -28.94 -11.74 -31.17
CA MET A 20 -30.27 -11.96 -30.55
C MET A 20 -30.52 -11.46 -29.12
N SER A 21 -31.40 -10.46 -29.04
CA SER A 21 -31.85 -9.77 -27.82
C SER A 21 -32.80 -10.61 -26.96
N VAL A 22 -32.28 -11.18 -25.89
CA VAL A 22 -33.05 -11.54 -24.70
C VAL A 22 -33.02 -10.35 -23.72
N PRO A 23 -34.10 -10.05 -22.99
CA PRO A 23 -34.05 -9.04 -21.93
C PRO A 23 -33.15 -9.59 -20.82
N VAL A 24 -31.89 -9.15 -20.81
CA VAL A 24 -30.95 -9.39 -19.73
C VAL A 24 -31.43 -8.55 -18.56
N SER A 25 -32.10 -9.20 -17.59
CA SER A 25 -32.09 -8.67 -16.24
C SER A 25 -30.63 -8.48 -15.87
N ALA A 26 -30.21 -7.25 -15.63
CA ALA A 26 -28.86 -6.94 -15.21
C ALA A 26 -28.64 -7.64 -13.86
N ALA A 27 -28.09 -8.86 -13.90
CA ALA A 27 -27.54 -9.49 -12.73
C ALA A 27 -26.52 -8.52 -12.17
N GLU A 28 -26.65 -8.17 -10.89
CA GLU A 28 -25.64 -7.40 -10.17
C GLU A 28 -24.29 -8.05 -10.46
N THR A 29 -23.49 -7.38 -11.29
CA THR A 29 -22.14 -7.81 -11.57
C THR A 29 -21.43 -7.73 -10.25
N THR A 30 -21.03 -8.88 -9.71
CA THR A 30 -20.14 -8.95 -8.55
C THR A 30 -18.98 -8.00 -8.87
N PRO A 31 -18.71 -6.98 -8.04
CA PRO A 31 -17.68 -6.00 -8.36
C PRO A 31 -16.40 -6.76 -8.68
N ALA A 32 -15.84 -6.47 -9.86
CA ALA A 32 -14.55 -7.03 -10.25
C ALA A 32 -13.57 -6.69 -9.12
N PRO A 33 -12.78 -7.67 -8.62
CA PRO A 33 -11.84 -7.41 -7.55
C PRO A 33 -10.93 -6.25 -7.96
N ASN A 34 -11.08 -5.10 -7.29
CA ASN A 34 -10.22 -3.95 -7.48
C ASN A 34 -8.86 -4.29 -6.85
N PHE A 35 -7.90 -4.69 -7.68
CA PHE A 35 -6.57 -5.12 -7.23
C PHE A 35 -5.68 -3.97 -6.73
N GLY A 36 -6.20 -2.73 -6.71
CA GLY A 36 -5.46 -1.52 -6.35
C GLY A 36 -4.37 -1.19 -7.36
N ASP A 37 -3.81 0.02 -7.25
CA ASP A 37 -2.60 0.39 -8.00
C ASP A 37 -1.41 -0.47 -7.53
N VAL A 38 -0.62 -0.96 -8.48
CA VAL A 38 0.59 -1.76 -8.23
C VAL A 38 1.80 -0.96 -8.67
N ASP A 39 2.69 -0.64 -7.73
CA ASP A 39 3.95 0.04 -8.05
C ASP A 39 5.04 -1.00 -8.36
N ILE A 40 5.63 -0.91 -9.54
CA ILE A 40 6.70 -1.82 -9.98
C ILE A 40 8.04 -1.08 -9.97
N LEU A 41 9.00 -1.61 -9.22
CA LEU A 41 10.40 -1.18 -9.20
C LEU A 41 11.28 -2.30 -9.77
N ILE A 42 12.10 -1.97 -10.77
CA ILE A 42 13.03 -2.92 -11.39
C ILE A 42 14.46 -2.53 -11.01
N ASN A 43 15.20 -3.47 -10.45
CA ASN A 43 16.61 -3.36 -10.16
C ASN A 43 17.40 -4.28 -11.10
N ASP A 44 17.81 -3.74 -12.25
CA ASP A 44 18.52 -4.49 -13.28
C ASP A 44 19.90 -5.00 -12.82
N GLU A 45 20.55 -4.28 -11.89
CA GLU A 45 21.89 -4.62 -11.37
C GLU A 45 21.84 -5.90 -10.51
N LEU A 46 20.76 -6.07 -9.75
CA LEU A 46 20.54 -7.25 -8.91
C LEU A 46 19.61 -8.29 -9.56
N GLY A 47 19.01 -7.97 -10.72
CA GLY A 47 18.04 -8.82 -11.38
C GLY A 47 16.76 -9.03 -10.56
N LEU A 48 16.34 -8.00 -9.82
CA LEU A 48 15.18 -8.05 -8.92
C LEU A 48 14.03 -7.18 -9.46
N ILE A 49 12.81 -7.67 -9.25
CA ILE A 49 11.58 -6.92 -9.49
C ILE A 49 10.85 -6.82 -8.15
N ILE A 50 10.46 -5.61 -7.76
CA ILE A 50 9.70 -5.36 -6.54
C ILE A 50 8.32 -4.83 -6.93
N GLU A 51 7.28 -5.60 -6.62
CA GLU A 51 5.88 -5.18 -6.79
C GLU A 51 5.30 -4.76 -5.44
N THR A 52 4.82 -3.53 -5.34
CA THR A 52 4.22 -3.00 -4.12
C THR A 52 2.72 -2.91 -4.23
N ARG A 53 2.02 -3.34 -3.17
CA ARG A 53 0.57 -3.21 -3.01
C ARG A 53 0.25 -2.67 -1.62
N ALA A 54 -0.72 -1.76 -1.54
CA ALA A 54 -1.25 -1.35 -0.24
C ALA A 54 -2.24 -2.41 0.28
N VAL A 55 -2.07 -2.86 1.52
CA VAL A 55 -2.98 -3.81 2.17
C VAL A 55 -3.69 -3.09 3.30
N ALA A 56 -5.03 -3.09 3.28
CA ALA A 56 -5.80 -2.65 4.42
C ALA A 56 -5.60 -3.65 5.58
N ILE A 57 -5.42 -3.13 6.80
CA ILE A 57 -5.31 -3.96 8.00
C ILE A 57 -6.60 -4.79 8.11
N ASN A 58 -6.46 -6.11 8.28
CA ASN A 58 -7.51 -7.14 8.38
C ASN A 58 -8.03 -7.79 7.08
N GLY A 59 -7.21 -7.93 6.03
CA GLY A 59 -7.44 -8.92 4.97
C GLY A 59 -8.74 -8.76 4.15
N ARG A 60 -9.36 -7.57 4.15
CA ARG A 60 -10.49 -7.25 3.27
C ARG A 60 -10.03 -6.32 2.14
N PRO A 61 -10.49 -6.55 0.89
CA PRO A 61 -10.34 -5.56 -0.18
C PRO A 61 -11.08 -4.27 0.17
N ILE A 62 -10.65 -3.17 -0.45
CA ILE A 62 -11.22 -1.82 -0.25
C ILE A 62 -12.64 -1.81 -0.86
N GLU A 63 -13.62 -2.20 -0.05
CA GLU A 63 -15.02 -1.83 -0.26
C GLU A 63 -15.48 -1.07 0.96
N ASN A 64 -15.84 0.18 0.69
CA ASN A 64 -16.52 1.14 1.56
C ASN A 64 -15.94 1.36 2.96
N SER A 65 -15.54 2.61 3.19
CA SER A 65 -15.61 3.27 4.49
C SER A 65 -16.89 2.84 5.24
N ALA A 66 -16.75 1.91 6.16
CA ALA A 66 -17.77 1.63 7.16
C ALA A 66 -17.36 2.42 8.40
N GLU A 67 -18.13 3.47 8.61
CA GLU A 67 -18.19 4.32 9.78
C GLU A 67 -18.06 3.46 11.04
N LEU A 68 -17.09 3.81 11.89
CA LEU A 68 -17.01 3.26 13.23
C LEU A 68 -18.20 3.86 13.99
N GLU A 69 -19.32 3.13 13.99
CA GLU A 69 -20.51 3.45 14.78
C GLU A 69 -20.07 3.57 16.25
N THR A 70 -19.90 4.83 16.67
CA THR A 70 -19.56 5.16 18.03
C THR A 70 -20.89 5.39 18.72
N ASP A 71 -21.24 4.48 19.62
CA ASP A 71 -22.44 4.55 20.47
C ASP A 71 -22.48 5.90 21.20
N TYR A 72 -23.37 6.80 20.76
CA TYR A 72 -23.66 8.06 21.41
C TYR A 72 -24.55 7.80 22.62
N SER A 73 -23.96 7.25 23.69
CA SER A 73 -24.54 7.40 25.02
C SER A 73 -24.32 8.87 25.44
N GLN A 74 -25.39 9.67 25.26
CA GLN A 74 -25.43 11.08 25.61
C GLN A 74 -25.13 11.27 27.10
N THR A 75 -23.90 11.68 27.40
CA THR A 75 -23.61 12.48 28.60
C THR A 75 -22.93 13.74 28.12
N THR A 76 -23.55 14.87 28.45
CA THR A 76 -23.16 16.21 28.03
C THR A 76 -21.84 16.57 28.70
N ASP A 77 -20.74 16.16 28.09
CA ASP A 77 -19.42 16.67 28.43
C ASP A 77 -18.93 17.47 27.23
N ASN A 78 -18.70 18.77 27.43
CA ASN A 78 -18.15 19.68 26.43
C ASN A 78 -16.65 19.39 26.24
N THR A 79 -16.28 18.12 26.09
CA THR A 79 -14.92 17.70 25.79
C THR A 79 -14.60 18.22 24.40
N ARG A 80 -13.72 19.21 24.34
CA ARG A 80 -13.13 19.66 23.07
C ARG A 80 -12.66 18.42 22.32
N ALA A 81 -13.22 18.17 21.14
CA ALA A 81 -12.75 17.10 20.28
C ALA A 81 -11.24 17.30 20.06
N ILE A 82 -10.45 16.27 20.34
CA ILE A 82 -9.02 16.26 20.02
C ILE A 82 -8.95 16.15 18.49
N PRO A 83 -8.51 17.21 17.78
CA PRO A 83 -8.52 17.20 16.33
C PRO A 83 -7.50 16.22 15.74
N GLU A 84 -6.47 15.85 16.52
CA GLU A 84 -5.46 14.87 16.14
C GLU A 84 -5.97 13.42 16.20
N GLN A 85 -5.71 12.66 15.13
CA GLN A 85 -6.05 11.25 15.02
C GLN A 85 -4.82 10.45 14.59
N GLU A 86 -4.61 9.28 15.19
CA GLU A 86 -3.59 8.33 14.72
C GLU A 86 -4.12 7.49 13.56
N THR A 87 -3.24 7.15 12.64
CA THR A 87 -3.53 6.26 11.51
C THR A 87 -2.33 5.38 11.20
N SER A 88 -2.59 4.24 10.59
CA SER A 88 -1.55 3.33 10.16
C SER A 88 -1.94 2.61 8.89
N ARG A 89 -0.96 2.32 8.03
CA ARG A 89 -1.17 1.55 6.80
C ARG A 89 -0.02 0.59 6.57
N THR A 90 -0.35 -0.62 6.14
CA THR A 90 0.61 -1.64 5.77
C THR A 90 0.70 -1.78 4.25
N PHE A 91 1.91 -1.96 3.75
CA PHE A 91 2.20 -2.24 2.35
C PHE A 91 2.92 -3.57 2.24
N THR A 92 2.61 -4.30 1.17
CA THR A 92 3.24 -5.57 0.82
C THR A 92 4.10 -5.35 -0.41
N HIS A 93 5.36 -5.72 -0.34
CA HIS A 93 6.33 -5.61 -1.43
C HIS A 93 6.83 -7.01 -1.79
N ASN A 94 6.33 -7.56 -2.88
CA ASN A 94 6.78 -8.86 -3.39
C ASN A 94 8.08 -8.69 -4.17
N ILE A 95 9.11 -9.44 -3.81
CA ILE A 95 10.41 -9.45 -4.48
C ILE A 95 10.48 -10.69 -5.36
N TYR A 96 10.69 -10.49 -6.65
CA TYR A 96 10.85 -11.53 -7.65
C TYR A 96 12.28 -11.54 -8.19
N ASP A 97 12.76 -12.73 -8.55
CA ASP A 97 13.97 -12.89 -9.34
C ASP A 97 13.73 -12.60 -10.84
N ARG A 98 14.80 -12.67 -11.63
CA ARG A 98 14.77 -12.50 -13.09
C ARG A 98 13.86 -13.48 -13.85
N ASN A 99 13.49 -14.59 -13.22
CA ASN A 99 12.59 -15.60 -13.78
C ASN A 99 11.14 -15.39 -13.32
N HIS A 100 10.84 -14.25 -12.67
CA HIS A 100 9.55 -13.93 -12.06
C HIS A 100 9.14 -14.92 -10.95
N THR A 101 10.10 -15.60 -10.33
CA THR A 101 9.86 -16.41 -9.14
C THR A 101 9.87 -15.50 -7.92
N ASN A 102 8.79 -15.51 -7.13
CA ASN A 102 8.76 -14.77 -5.87
C ASN A 102 9.76 -15.42 -4.89
N ILE A 103 10.74 -14.63 -4.44
CA ILE A 103 11.79 -15.11 -3.53
C ILE A 103 11.60 -14.59 -2.10
N ALA A 104 10.90 -13.48 -1.93
CA ALA A 104 10.57 -12.90 -0.64
C ALA A 104 9.35 -11.96 -0.72
N THR A 105 8.73 -11.72 0.42
CA THR A 105 7.74 -10.68 0.61
C THR A 105 8.15 -9.79 1.77
N VAL A 106 8.23 -8.49 1.53
CA VAL A 106 8.49 -7.47 2.56
C VAL A 106 7.17 -6.85 2.95
N TYR A 107 6.90 -6.76 4.25
CA TYR A 107 5.80 -6.00 4.81
C TYR A 107 6.36 -4.74 5.44
N SER A 108 5.78 -3.59 5.13
CA SER A 108 6.10 -2.33 5.78
C SER A 108 4.85 -1.74 6.41
N THR A 109 4.97 -1.21 7.62
CA THR A 109 3.87 -0.53 8.31
C THR A 109 4.30 0.90 8.63
N VAL A 110 3.51 1.85 8.14
CA VAL A 110 3.70 3.27 8.40
C VAL A 110 2.66 3.71 9.41
N ARG A 111 3.10 4.31 10.52
CA ARG A 111 2.25 4.93 11.53
C ARG A 111 2.42 6.44 11.48
N GLY A 112 1.32 7.17 11.61
CA GLY A 112 1.33 8.63 11.62
C GLY A 112 0.19 9.22 12.44
N VAL A 113 0.25 10.52 12.57
CA VAL A 113 -0.79 11.36 13.17
C VAL A 113 -1.21 12.43 12.17
N TYR A 114 -2.48 12.80 12.17
CA TYR A 114 -3.00 13.86 11.31
C TYR A 114 -4.07 14.67 12.04
N SER A 115 -4.23 15.93 11.64
CA SER A 115 -5.36 16.77 12.00
C SER A 115 -5.89 17.42 10.72
N GLN A 116 -7.13 17.10 10.36
CA GLN A 116 -7.82 17.76 9.25
C GLN A 116 -8.14 19.21 9.58
N VAL A 117 -8.53 19.46 10.83
CA VAL A 117 -8.93 20.80 11.31
C VAL A 117 -7.73 21.74 11.32
N ASP A 118 -6.58 21.27 11.82
CA ASP A 118 -5.36 22.07 11.94
C ASP A 118 -4.45 21.95 10.70
N SER A 119 -4.88 21.19 9.69
CA SER A 119 -4.20 21.04 8.40
C SER A 119 -2.73 20.57 8.50
N TRP A 120 -2.44 19.60 9.37
CA TRP A 120 -1.11 19.00 9.46
C TRP A 120 -1.15 17.47 9.56
N ALA A 121 -0.03 16.84 9.20
CA ALA A 121 0.17 15.41 9.38
C ALA A 121 1.66 15.08 9.52
N GLN A 122 1.96 13.99 10.20
CA GLN A 122 3.32 13.56 10.47
C GLN A 122 3.43 12.03 10.53
N ILE A 123 4.48 11.48 9.91
CA ILE A 123 4.87 10.08 10.09
C ILE A 123 5.61 9.94 11.42
N LEU A 124 5.08 9.09 12.29
CA LEU A 124 5.66 8.76 13.58
C LEU A 124 6.64 7.59 13.45
N ASP A 125 6.26 6.56 12.69
CA ASP A 125 7.05 5.35 12.57
C ASP A 125 6.95 4.68 11.19
N ILE A 126 8.03 4.00 10.82
CA ILE A 126 8.11 3.09 9.68
C ILE A 126 8.83 1.84 10.18
N SER A 127 8.11 0.72 10.16
CA SER A 127 8.67 -0.59 10.49
C SER A 127 8.57 -1.51 9.27
N ALA A 128 9.49 -2.47 9.15
CA ALA A 128 9.47 -3.44 8.07
C ALA A 128 10.02 -4.80 8.51
N TYR A 129 9.50 -5.87 7.91
CA TYR A 129 10.01 -7.22 8.05
C TYR A 129 9.86 -7.99 6.74
N ALA A 130 10.67 -9.02 6.54
CA ALA A 130 10.61 -9.89 5.37
C ALA A 130 10.20 -11.31 5.74
N THR A 131 9.48 -11.97 4.83
CA THR A 131 9.20 -13.40 4.84
C THR A 131 9.75 -14.03 3.57
N GLY A 132 10.08 -15.33 3.63
CA GLY A 132 10.74 -16.07 2.55
C GLY A 132 11.61 -17.19 3.12
N SER A 133 12.47 -17.77 2.28
CA SER A 133 13.47 -18.72 2.78
C SER A 133 14.49 -18.04 3.69
N ASN A 134 15.00 -18.73 4.72
CA ASN A 134 15.99 -18.17 5.65
C ASN A 134 17.25 -17.64 4.93
N ALA A 135 17.68 -18.33 3.87
CA ALA A 135 18.84 -17.93 3.06
C ALA A 135 18.61 -16.60 2.31
N VAL A 136 17.37 -16.28 1.95
CA VAL A 136 16.99 -15.03 1.28
C VAL A 136 16.73 -13.93 2.30
N VAL A 137 15.94 -14.21 3.34
CA VAL A 137 15.57 -13.22 4.37
C VAL A 137 16.80 -12.68 5.10
N SER A 138 17.80 -13.52 5.37
CA SER A 138 19.07 -13.08 5.99
C SER A 138 19.88 -12.09 5.15
N GLN A 139 19.60 -11.98 3.85
CA GLN A 139 20.24 -11.00 2.95
C GLN A 139 19.47 -9.68 2.88
N ILE A 140 18.23 -9.64 3.37
CA ILE A 140 17.37 -8.47 3.33
C ILE A 140 17.60 -7.64 4.59
N THR A 141 17.97 -6.37 4.40
CA THR A 141 18.09 -5.41 5.49
C THR A 141 17.36 -4.12 5.15
N PHE A 142 16.99 -3.37 6.20
CA PHE A 142 16.18 -2.18 6.08
C PHE A 142 16.85 -0.98 6.75
N ASN A 143 16.62 0.19 6.17
CA ASN A 143 16.87 1.46 6.84
C ASN A 143 15.67 2.39 6.61
N THR A 144 15.40 3.30 7.55
CA THR A 144 14.28 4.24 7.45
C THR A 144 14.73 5.67 7.68
N SER A 145 14.05 6.60 7.01
CA SER A 145 14.21 8.04 7.21
C SER A 145 12.84 8.69 7.25
N LYS A 146 12.65 9.70 8.11
CA LYS A 146 11.37 10.37 8.33
C LYS A 146 11.59 11.87 8.46
N SER A 147 10.74 12.67 7.85
CA SER A 147 10.74 14.12 7.94
C SER A 147 9.33 14.67 7.77
N GLY A 148 8.67 15.00 8.89
CA GLY A 148 7.31 15.51 8.87
C GLY A 148 6.34 14.50 8.26
N SER A 149 5.66 14.89 7.18
CA SER A 149 4.69 14.05 6.47
C SER A 149 5.30 13.08 5.45
N ASP A 150 6.61 13.14 5.23
CA ASP A 150 7.33 12.29 4.27
C ASP A 150 8.24 11.29 5.00
N GLY A 151 8.36 10.10 4.41
CA GLY A 151 9.16 9.02 4.97
C GLY A 151 9.65 8.05 3.91
N TYR A 152 10.77 7.39 4.18
CA TYR A 152 11.43 6.51 3.24
C TYR A 152 11.79 5.19 3.90
N LEU A 153 11.53 4.09 3.19
CA LEU A 153 12.06 2.77 3.50
C LEU A 153 13.08 2.38 2.43
N TYR A 154 14.32 2.19 2.84
CA TYR A 154 15.38 1.69 2.00
C TYR A 154 15.51 0.19 2.20
N ILE A 155 15.38 -0.58 1.12
CA ILE A 155 15.50 -2.03 1.11
C ILE A 155 16.85 -2.38 0.50
N TYR A 156 17.63 -3.19 1.20
CA TYR A 156 18.91 -3.70 0.73
C TYR A 156 18.85 -5.22 0.59
N PHE A 157 19.55 -5.75 -0.41
CA PHE A 157 19.69 -7.18 -0.66
C PHE A 157 21.18 -7.51 -0.79
N GLY A 158 21.69 -8.37 0.09
CA GLY A 158 23.12 -8.70 0.14
C GLY A 158 24.02 -7.49 0.40
N GLY A 159 23.50 -6.46 1.07
CA GLY A 159 24.18 -5.18 1.34
C GLY A 159 24.11 -4.15 0.20
N ALA A 160 23.60 -4.51 -0.98
CA ALA A 160 23.39 -3.59 -2.09
C ALA A 160 21.99 -2.96 -2.04
N SER A 161 21.85 -1.71 -2.48
CA SER A 161 20.55 -1.04 -2.54
C SER A 161 19.64 -1.75 -3.55
N SER A 162 18.52 -2.27 -3.05
CA SER A 162 17.56 -3.05 -3.84
C SER A 162 16.37 -2.19 -4.29
N GLY A 163 15.84 -1.36 -3.39
CA GLY A 163 14.73 -0.45 -3.70
C GLY A 163 14.53 0.60 -2.62
N THR A 164 13.78 1.65 -2.95
CA THR A 164 13.36 2.69 -2.01
C THR A 164 11.87 2.92 -2.16
N MET A 165 11.15 2.85 -1.04
CA MET A 165 9.72 3.20 -0.96
C MET A 165 9.61 4.61 -0.37
N HIS A 166 8.77 5.46 -0.97
CA HIS A 166 8.52 6.81 -0.50
C HIS A 166 7.10 6.89 0.02
N TYR A 167 6.96 6.98 1.34
CA TYR A 167 5.68 7.14 1.99
C TYR A 167 5.34 8.61 2.24
N LYS A 168 4.06 8.92 2.10
CA LYS A 168 3.49 10.21 2.47
C LYS A 168 2.20 10.04 3.26
N ILE A 169 2.05 10.79 4.35
CA ILE A 169 0.78 10.96 5.08
C ILE A 169 0.18 12.31 4.74
N TYR A 170 -1.13 12.34 4.50
CA TYR A 170 -1.90 13.55 4.21
C TYR A 170 -2.68 14.00 5.44
N THR A 171 -3.11 15.26 5.43
CA THR A 171 -3.90 15.88 6.52
C THR A 171 -5.25 15.21 6.74
N ASN A 172 -5.72 14.40 5.79
CA ASN A 172 -6.93 13.58 5.92
C ASN A 172 -6.67 12.17 6.47
N GLY A 173 -5.44 11.85 6.88
CA GLY A 173 -5.07 10.54 7.43
C GLY A 173 -4.75 9.47 6.39
N THR A 174 -4.86 9.79 5.10
CA THR A 174 -4.43 8.88 4.03
C THR A 174 -2.92 8.72 4.08
N ILE A 175 -2.44 7.48 4.02
CA ILE A 175 -1.03 7.15 3.83
C ILE A 175 -0.88 6.48 2.46
N SER A 176 0.08 6.93 1.65
CA SER A 176 0.37 6.39 0.32
C SER A 176 1.84 6.08 0.13
N ASN A 177 2.15 5.19 -0.82
CA ASN A 177 3.47 5.05 -1.43
C ASN A 177 3.48 5.84 -2.75
N LEU A 178 4.59 6.54 -3.05
CA LEU A 178 4.71 7.49 -4.17
C LEU A 178 5.77 7.06 -5.20
#